data_AF-A0A537UQV8-F1
#
_entry.id   AF-A0A537UQV8-F1
#
_cell.length_a   1.000
_cell.length_b   1.000
_cell.length_c   1.000
_cell.angle_alpha   90.00
_cell.angle_beta   90.00
_cell.angle_gamma   90.00
#
_symmetry.space_group_name_H-M   'P 1'
#
loop_
_entity.id
_entity.type
_entity.pdbx_description
1 polymer ?
#
loop_
_entity_poly.entity_id
_entity_poly.type
_entity_poly.pdbx_seq_one_letter_code
_entity_poly.pdbx_strand_id
1 'polypeptide(L)' 'MQGAEGGPPRWRALPWVWLVGAGTLLLIVVLVVVNVHFGKSESGVYVPPRWENGRIVPGHVEPQR' A
#
# COMPACT_ATOMS: atom_id res chain seq x y z
N MET A 1 -54.84 -4.58 2.79
CA MET A 1 -53.74 -4.57 1.82
C MET A 1 -52.70 -3.55 2.33
N GLN A 2 -51.72 -3.99 3.14
CA GLN A 2 -50.69 -3.09 3.68
C GLN A 2 -49.68 -2.79 2.57
N GLY A 3 -49.57 -1.53 2.16
CA GLY A 3 -48.53 -1.06 1.27
C GLY A 3 -47.20 -1.07 2.01
N ALA A 4 -46.29 -1.96 1.60
CA ALA A 4 -44.90 -1.86 2.01
C ALA A 4 -44.32 -0.60 1.38
N GLU A 5 -44.39 0.52 2.09
CA GLU A 5 -43.73 1.75 1.67
C GLU A 5 -42.22 1.52 1.66
N GLY A 6 -41.67 1.30 0.46
CA GLY A 6 -40.25 1.19 0.18
C GLY A 6 -39.54 2.53 0.35
N GLY A 7 -39.50 3.04 1.58
CA GLY A 7 -38.72 4.23 1.92
C GLY A 7 -37.24 4.00 1.58
N PRO A 8 -36.52 5.03 1.07
CA PRO A 8 -35.14 4.86 0.64
C PRO A 8 -34.33 4.26 1.80
N PRO A 9 -33.50 3.25 1.53
CA PRO A 9 -32.92 2.46 2.58
C PRO A 9 -32.16 3.31 3.60
N ARG A 10 -32.43 3.11 4.89
CA ARG A 10 -31.97 3.97 6.01
C ARG A 10 -30.45 4.21 6.02
N TRP A 11 -29.65 3.29 5.46
CA TRP A 11 -28.19 3.42 5.32
C TRP A 11 -27.75 4.60 4.44
N ARG A 12 -28.59 5.09 3.52
CA ARG A 12 -28.32 6.32 2.74
C ARG A 12 -28.47 7.60 3.56
N ALA A 13 -29.21 7.56 4.67
CA ALA A 13 -29.49 8.71 5.51
C ALA A 13 -28.51 8.86 6.70
N LEU A 14 -27.57 7.94 6.89
CA LEU A 14 -26.57 7.99 7.96
C LEU A 14 -25.23 8.51 7.42
N PRO A 15 -24.83 9.76 7.72
CA PRO A 15 -23.58 10.35 7.24
C PRO A 15 -22.34 9.54 7.63
N TRP A 16 -22.36 8.95 8.82
CA TRP A 16 -21.26 8.15 9.36
C TRP A 16 -20.94 6.90 8.53
N VAL A 17 -21.96 6.23 7.97
CA VAL A 17 -21.74 5.04 7.14
C VAL A 17 -21.01 5.42 5.85
N TRP A 18 -21.38 6.55 5.25
CA TRP A 18 -20.69 7.10 4.09
C TRP A 18 -19.26 7.51 4.42
N LEU A 19 -19.01 8.16 5.55
CA LEU A 19 -17.66 8.55 5.97
C LEU A 19 -16.76 7.32 6.18
N VAL A 20 -17.27 6.29 6.86
CA VAL A 20 -16.52 5.04 7.08
C VAL A 20 -16.28 4.33 5.75
N GLY A 21 -17.28 4.24 4.87
CA GLY A 21 -17.16 3.63 3.54
C GLY A 21 -16.15 4.35 2.65
N ALA A 22 -16.24 5.68 2.58
CA ALA A 22 -15.32 6.51 1.81
C ALA A 22 -13.89 6.46 2.38
N GLY A 23 -13.74 6.51 3.71
CA GLY A 23 -12.44 6.38 4.37
C GLY A 23 -11.79 5.01 4.15
N THR A 24 -12.59 3.94 4.21
CA THR A 24 -12.11 2.58 3.93
C THR A 24 -11.69 2.43 2.47
N LEU A 25 -12.50 2.95 1.54
CA LEU A 25 -12.15 2.94 0.12
C LEU A 25 -10.87 3.72 -0.14
N LEU A 26 -10.73 4.91 0.46
CA LEU A 26 -9.52 5.72 0.35
C LEU A 26 -8.30 5.00 0.91
N LEU A 27 -8.42 4.36 2.07
CA LEU A 27 -7.35 3.56 2.67
C LEU A 27 -6.88 2.45 1.72
N ILE A 28 -7.82 1.70 1.12
CA ILE A 28 -7.49 0.64 0.15
C ILE A 28 -6.73 1.23 -1.04
N VAL A 29 -7.21 2.36 -1.60
CA VAL A 29 -6.54 3.02 -2.73
C VAL A 29 -5.11 3.43 -2.37
N VAL A 30 -4.91 4.03 -1.20
CA VAL A 30 -3.57 4.44 -0.73
C VAL A 30 -2.66 3.22 -0.58
N LEU A 31 -3.13 2.14 0.04
CA LEU A 31 -2.35 0.92 0.20
C LEU A 31 -1.96 0.31 -1.16
N VAL A 32 -2.87 0.28 -2.12
CA VAL A 32 -2.60 -0.19 -3.48
C VAL A 32 -1.55 0.70 -4.16
N VAL A 33 -1.70 2.01 -4.09
CA VAL A 33 -0.76 2.96 -4.70
C VAL A 33 0.63 2.81 -4.08
N VAL A 34 0.72 2.73 -2.75
CA VAL A 34 1.99 2.55 -2.03
C VAL A 34 2.64 1.23 -2.42
N ASN A 35 1.87 0.14 -2.45
CA ASN A 35 2.39 -1.18 -2.81
C ASN A 35 2.91 -1.21 -4.27
N VAL A 36 2.18 -0.64 -5.22
CA VAL A 36 2.56 -0.66 -6.64
C VAL A 36 3.78 0.23 -6.92
N HIS A 37 3.86 1.42 -6.30
CA HIS A 37 4.90 2.40 -6.63
C HIS A 37 6.15 2.25 -5.75
N PHE A 38 6.01 1.80 -4.50
CA PHE A 38 7.09 1.77 -3.51
C PHE A 38 7.37 0.36 -2.97
N GLY A 39 6.58 -0.65 -3.35
CA GLY A 39 6.71 -2.01 -2.83
C GLY A 39 7.88 -2.83 -3.40
N LYS A 40 8.78 -2.24 -4.19
CA LYS A 40 10.01 -2.94 -4.60
C LYS A 40 10.93 -3.03 -3.39
N SER A 41 11.05 -4.22 -2.81
CA SER A 41 12.18 -4.56 -1.96
C SER A 41 13.44 -4.41 -2.80
N GLU A 42 14.41 -3.61 -2.37
CA GLU A 42 15.80 -3.79 -2.80
C GLU A 42 16.28 -5.13 -2.24
N SER A 43 15.84 -6.21 -2.88
CA SER A 43 16.25 -7.57 -2.56
C SER A 43 17.69 -7.72 -3.01
N GLY A 44 18.61 -7.43 -2.10
CA GLY A 44 20.02 -7.59 -2.36
C GLY A 44 20.80 -7.92 -1.10
N VAL A 45 21.91 -8.60 -1.29
CA VAL A 45 22.87 -8.84 -0.21
C VAL A 45 23.79 -7.64 -0.14
N TYR A 46 23.87 -7.08 1.06
CA TYR A 46 24.86 -6.05 1.34
C TYR A 46 26.25 -6.66 1.26
N VAL A 47 27.08 -6.11 0.37
CA VAL A 47 28.49 -6.42 0.25
C VAL A 47 29.27 -5.32 0.94
N PRO A 48 29.98 -5.62 2.05
CA PRO A 48 30.78 -4.62 2.74
C PRO A 48 31.96 -4.15 1.87
N PRO A 49 32.49 -2.93 2.13
CA PRO A 49 33.69 -2.44 1.47
C PRO A 49 34.85 -3.41 1.66
N ARG A 50 35.63 -3.64 0.59
CA ARG A 50 36.77 -4.57 0.62
C ARG A 50 37.96 -4.03 -0.16
N TRP A 51 39.15 -4.47 0.22
CA TRP A 51 40.39 -4.12 -0.48
C TRP A 51 40.70 -5.20 -1.51
N GLU A 52 40.71 -4.84 -2.80
CA GLU A 52 41.03 -5.75 -3.91
C GLU A 52 42.01 -5.08 -4.87
N ASN A 53 43.05 -5.80 -5.31
CA ASN A 53 43.98 -5.34 -6.35
C ASN A 53 44.57 -3.93 -6.10
N GLY A 54 44.91 -3.61 -4.85
CA GLY A 54 45.52 -2.33 -4.48
C GLY A 54 44.53 -1.14 -4.45
N ARG A 55 43.22 -1.38 -4.53
CA ARG A 55 42.17 -0.35 -4.48
C ARG A 55 41.07 -0.73 -3.50
N ILE A 56 40.45 0.29 -2.91
CA ILE A 56 39.24 0.13 -2.09
C ILE A 56 38.06 -0.04 -3.04
N VAL A 57 37.32 -1.14 -2.89
CA VAL A 57 36.02 -1.36 -3.51
C VAL A 57 34.95 -0.92 -2.49
N PRO A 58 34.15 0.12 -2.79
CA PRO A 58 33.08 0.56 -1.91
C PRO A 58 32.00 -0.49 -1.68
N GLY A 59 31.37 -0.43 -0.51
CA GLY A 59 30.23 -1.27 -0.18
C GLY A 59 29.04 -0.95 -1.08
N HIS A 60 28.32 -1.99 -1.49
CA HIS A 60 27.18 -1.89 -2.38
C HIS A 60 26.19 -3.01 -2.09
N VAL A 61 24.98 -2.89 -2.61
CA VAL A 61 23.95 -3.92 -2.51
C VAL A 61 23.95 -4.70 -3.83
N GLU A 62 24.31 -5.98 -3.79
CA GLU A 62 24.20 -6.86 -4.95
C GLU A 62 22.79 -7.45 -5.02
N PRO A 63 22.06 -7.32 -6.15
CA PRO A 63 20.75 -7.94 -6.31
C PRO A 63 20.83 -9.46 -6.11
N GLN A 64 19.99 -10.02 -5.25
CA GLN A 64 19.81 -11.47 -5.14
C GLN A 64 19.02 -11.94 -6.36
N ARG A 65 19.66 -12.72 -7.23
CA ARG A 65 19.07 -13.22 -8.48
C ARG A 65 18.20 -14.45 -8.24
#